data_AF-A0A0K9Q4B8-F1
#
_entry.id   AF-A0A0K9Q4B8-F1
#
_cell.length_a   1.000
_cell.length_b   1.000
_cell.length_c   1.000
_cell.angle_alpha   90.00
_cell.angle_beta   90.00
_cell.angle_gamma   90.00
#
_symmetry.space_group_name_H-M   'P 1'
#
loop_
_entity.id
_entity.type
_entity.pdbx_description
1 polymer ?
#
loop_
_entity_poly.entity_id
_entity_poly.type
_entity_poly.pdbx_seq_one_letter_code
_entity_poly.pdbx_strand_id
1 'polypeptide(L)'
;MFETYKVPALFLAKNADERCSKLKIYPILQKVYLGRILRKPEIDAFSEELKAHQKALLSDNFTMLDRAMIEHNLLSASKLYTNIRFYSFYT
;
A
#
# COMPACT_ATOMS: atom_id res chain seq x y z
N MET A 1 12.84 8.60 5.01
CA MET A 1 12.36 7.88 3.79
C MET A 1 11.01 7.20 4.03
N PHE A 2 10.79 6.54 5.18
CA PHE A 2 9.49 5.95 5.59
C PHE A 2 8.36 6.95 5.91
N GLU A 3 8.65 8.24 6.10
CA GLU A 3 7.65 9.24 6.50
C GLU A 3 6.80 9.76 5.33
N THR A 4 7.30 9.71 4.10
CA THR A 4 6.64 10.33 2.94
C THR A 4 5.41 9.55 2.44
N TYR A 5 5.33 8.24 2.73
CA TYR A 5 4.20 7.37 2.37
C TYR A 5 3.28 7.02 3.54
N LYS A 6 3.59 7.48 4.76
CA LYS A 6 2.54 7.68 5.77
C LYS A 6 1.57 8.78 5.32
N VAL A 7 1.96 9.70 4.46
CA VAL A 7 1.16 10.89 4.09
C VAL A 7 -0.17 10.54 3.39
N PRO A 8 -0.28 9.57 2.46
CA PRO A 8 -1.58 9.14 1.92
C PRO A 8 -2.49 8.47 2.97
N ALA A 9 -1.93 7.65 3.87
CA ALA A 9 -2.66 7.04 4.97
C ALA A 9 -3.07 8.07 6.04
N LEU A 10 -2.22 9.08 6.28
CA LEU A 10 -2.45 10.22 7.16
C LEU A 10 -3.52 11.17 6.56
N PHE A 11 -3.61 11.26 5.23
CA PHE A 11 -4.64 12.03 4.53
C PHE A 11 -6.03 11.38 4.68
N LEU A 12 -6.10 10.05 4.69
CA LEU A 12 -7.33 9.31 5.05
C LEU A 12 -7.64 9.38 6.54
N ALA A 13 -6.62 9.29 7.40
CA ALA A 13 -6.79 9.39 8.85
C ALA A 13 -7.24 10.79 9.30
N LYS A 14 -6.86 11.84 8.57
CA LYS A 14 -7.22 13.23 8.92
C LYS A 14 -8.64 13.60 8.54
N ASN A 15 -9.25 12.89 7.59
CA ASN A 15 -10.59 13.18 7.08
C ASN A 15 -11.38 11.88 7.03
N ALA A 16 -12.00 11.51 8.15
CA ALA A 16 -13.12 10.55 8.21
C ALA A 16 -14.31 11.09 7.38
N ASP A 17 -14.10 11.22 6.08
CA ASP A 17 -14.93 11.90 5.14
C ASP A 17 -15.71 10.85 4.37
N GLU A 18 -17.01 10.83 4.61
CA GLU A 18 -17.96 9.89 4.03
C GLU A 18 -17.88 9.87 2.50
N ARG A 19 -17.38 10.95 1.87
CA ARG A 19 -17.15 11.04 0.43
C ARG A 19 -16.08 10.07 -0.07
N CYS A 20 -15.09 9.73 0.75
CA CYS A 20 -14.04 8.78 0.37
C CYS A 20 -14.56 7.35 0.21
N SER A 21 -15.64 6.98 0.90
CA SER A 21 -16.27 5.65 0.78
C SER A 21 -16.78 5.33 -0.63
N LYS A 22 -17.02 6.36 -1.45
CA LYS A 22 -17.51 6.25 -2.83
C LYS A 22 -16.39 6.09 -3.86
N LEU A 23 -15.12 6.24 -3.46
CA LEU A 23 -13.99 6.10 -4.36
C LEU A 23 -13.73 4.63 -4.68
N LYS A 24 -13.45 4.33 -5.96
CA LYS A 24 -13.07 2.96 -6.38
C LYS A 24 -11.83 2.45 -5.63
N ILE A 25 -10.92 3.35 -5.27
CA ILE A 25 -9.69 3.05 -4.52
C ILE A 25 -9.92 2.90 -3.01
N TYR A 26 -11.13 3.14 -2.49
CA TYR A 26 -11.40 3.07 -1.06
C TYR A 26 -10.99 1.74 -0.38
N PRO A 27 -11.19 0.55 -0.99
CA PRO A 27 -10.83 -0.72 -0.36
C PRO A 27 -9.34 -0.85 -0.02
N ILE A 28 -8.44 -0.44 -0.92
CA ILE A 28 -6.99 -0.51 -0.67
C ILE A 28 -6.56 0.52 0.38
N LEU A 29 -7.14 1.72 0.30
CA LEU A 29 -6.91 2.81 1.25
C LEU A 29 -7.30 2.42 2.67
N GLN A 30 -8.45 1.76 2.84
CA GLN A 30 -8.91 1.23 4.12
C GLN A 30 -7.96 0.15 4.65
N LYS A 31 -7.46 -0.75 3.79
CA LYS A 31 -6.50 -1.79 4.21
C LYS A 31 -5.15 -1.21 4.64
N VAL A 32 -4.64 -0.21 3.92
CA VAL A 32 -3.41 0.51 4.30
C VAL A 32 -3.59 1.13 5.68
N TYR A 33 -4.68 1.86 5.90
CA TYR A 33 -4.97 2.51 7.18
C TYR A 33 -5.07 1.50 8.34
N LEU A 34 -5.76 0.38 8.14
CA LEU A 34 -5.92 -0.67 9.14
C LEU A 34 -4.67 -1.55 9.31
N GLY A 35 -3.59 -1.31 8.56
CA GLY A 35 -2.38 -2.13 8.62
C GLY A 35 -2.62 -3.57 8.15
N ARG A 36 -3.53 -3.80 7.20
CA ARG A 36 -3.82 -5.12 6.63
C ARG A 36 -2.89 -5.42 5.44
N ILE A 37 -2.57 -6.70 5.24
CA ILE A 37 -1.79 -7.17 4.09
C ILE A 37 -2.56 -6.90 2.80
N LEU A 38 -1.87 -6.32 1.81
CA LEU A 38 -2.35 -6.02 0.47
C LEU A 38 -1.93 -7.10 -0.51
N ARG A 39 -2.86 -7.61 -1.32
CA ARG A 39 -2.57 -8.61 -2.34
C ARG A 39 -2.25 -7.96 -3.68
N LYS A 40 -1.48 -8.66 -4.52
CA LYS A 40 -1.06 -8.18 -5.84
C LYS A 40 -2.21 -7.66 -6.72
N PRO A 41 -3.36 -8.34 -6.86
CA PRO A 41 -4.47 -7.82 -7.67
C PRO A 41 -5.02 -6.47 -7.19
N GLU A 42 -4.96 -6.20 -5.88
CA GLU A 42 -5.41 -4.93 -5.31
C GLU A 42 -4.43 -3.80 -5.60
N ILE A 43 -3.13 -4.12 -5.54
CA ILE A 43 -2.04 -3.20 -5.87
C ILE A 43 -2.06 -2.87 -7.36
N ASP A 44 -2.28 -3.87 -8.21
CA ASP A 44 -2.35 -3.70 -9.67
C ASP A 44 -3.55 -2.80 -10.04
N ALA A 45 -4.74 -3.08 -9.50
CA ALA A 45 -5.92 -2.24 -9.71
C ALA A 45 -5.72 -0.80 -9.19
N PHE A 46 -5.01 -0.61 -8.08
CA PHE A 46 -4.67 0.73 -7.60
C PHE A 46 -3.66 1.44 -8.50
N SER A 47 -2.68 0.71 -9.02
CA SER A 47 -1.70 1.23 -9.96
C SER A 47 -2.35 1.72 -11.25
N GLU A 48 -3.38 1.04 -11.76
CA GLU A 48 -4.13 1.49 -12.95
C GLU A 48 -4.76 2.88 -12.78
N GLU A 49 -5.22 3.22 -11.58
CA GLU A 49 -5.83 4.51 -11.25
C GLU A 49 -4.80 5.64 -11.06
N LEU A 50 -3.50 5.33 -10.99
CA LEU A 50 -2.43 6.31 -10.86
C LEU A 50 -2.11 7.00 -12.19
N LYS A 51 -1.90 8.32 -12.13
CA LYS A 51 -1.43 9.11 -13.28
C LYS A 51 0.01 8.74 -13.65
N ALA A 52 0.38 8.94 -14.91
CA ALA A 52 1.72 8.62 -15.41
C ALA A 52 2.86 9.22 -14.56
N HIS A 53 2.73 10.48 -14.12
CA HIS A 53 3.72 11.13 -13.26
C HIS A 53 3.83 10.55 -11.85
N GLN A 54 2.84 9.77 -11.40
CA GLN A 54 2.84 9.08 -10.10
C GLN A 54 3.47 7.68 -10.20
N LYS A 55 3.65 7.15 -11.42
CA LYS A 55 4.31 5.87 -11.71
C LYS A 55 5.81 6.07 -11.93
N ALA A 56 6.47 6.71 -10.97
CA ALA A 56 7.90 6.95 -11.05
C ALA A 56 8.65 5.61 -10.93
N LEU A 57 9.39 5.28 -11.99
CA LEU A 57 10.35 4.17 -12.00
C LEU A 57 11.64 4.60 -11.30
N LEU A 58 12.16 3.73 -10.45
CA LEU A 58 13.45 3.92 -9.78
C LEU A 58 14.55 3.19 -10.54
N SER A 59 15.80 3.43 -10.12
CA SER A 59 17.01 2.85 -10.71
C SER A 59 17.08 1.32 -10.67
N ASP A 60 16.25 0.68 -9.87
CA ASP A 60 16.13 -0.77 -9.69
C ASP A 60 14.93 -1.38 -10.45
N ASN A 61 14.33 -0.65 -11.39
CA ASN A 61 13.14 -1.04 -12.15
C ASN A 61 11.86 -1.26 -11.33
N PHE A 62 11.87 -0.94 -10.04
CA PHE A 62 10.66 -0.89 -9.22
C PHE A 62 10.01 0.48 -9.31
N THR A 63 8.68 0.52 -9.20
CA THR A 63 7.98 1.79 -8.99
C THR A 63 8.07 2.20 -7.52
N MET A 64 7.87 3.49 -7.26
CA MET A 64 7.69 3.97 -5.88
C MET A 64 6.53 3.28 -5.16
N LEU A 65 5.46 2.94 -5.90
CA LEU A 65 4.33 2.21 -5.35
C LEU A 65 4.76 0.82 -4.88
N ASP A 66 5.51 0.08 -5.69
CA ASP A 66 5.95 -1.29 -5.37
C ASP A 66 6.74 -1.32 -4.05
N ARG A 67 7.71 -0.42 -3.90
CA ARG A 67 8.50 -0.33 -2.66
C ARG A 67 7.62 -0.01 -1.45
N ALA A 68 6.73 0.97 -1.57
CA ALA A 68 5.83 1.36 -0.49
C ALA A 68 4.91 0.20 -0.07
N MET A 69 4.40 -0.59 -1.03
CA MET A 69 3.53 -1.74 -0.74
C MET A 69 4.30 -2.90 -0.11
N ILE A 70 5.54 -3.16 -0.54
CA ILE A 70 6.42 -4.18 0.08
C ILE A 70 6.71 -3.80 1.54
N GLU A 71 7.11 -2.56 1.80
CA GLU A 71 7.39 -2.06 3.14
C GLU A 71 6.16 -2.15 4.05
N HIS A 72 4.99 -1.74 3.54
CA HIS A 72 3.72 -1.85 4.26
C HIS A 72 3.40 -3.31 4.61
N ASN A 73 3.44 -4.21 3.63
CA ASN A 73 3.13 -5.63 3.85
C ASN A 73 4.09 -6.29 4.83
N LEU A 74 5.38 -5.95 4.78
CA LEU A 74 6.37 -6.45 5.72
C LEU A 74 6.07 -5.97 7.15
N LEU A 75 5.75 -4.69 7.33
CA LEU A 75 5.36 -4.13 8.63
C LEU A 75 4.02 -4.70 9.13
N SER A 76 3.07 -4.97 8.24
CA SER A 76 1.82 -5.64 8.59
C SER A 76 2.05 -7.08 9.02
N ALA A 77 2.87 -7.83 8.29
CA ALA A 77 3.21 -9.22 8.61
C ALA A 77 3.95 -9.33 9.95
N SER A 78 4.84 -8.39 10.28
CA SER A 78 5.58 -8.40 11.55
C SER A 78 4.68 -8.23 12.78
N LYS A 79 3.49 -7.65 12.61
CA LYS A 79 2.49 -7.49 13.68
C LYS A 79 1.60 -8.72 13.82
N LEU A 80 1.46 -9.52 12.76
CA LEU A 80 0.57 -10.68 12.71
C LEU A 80 1.31 -11.99 13.04
N TYR A 81 2.56 -12.11 12.61
CA TYR A 81 3.34 -13.32 12.74
C TYR A 81 4.53 -13.09 13.66
N THR A 82 4.70 -13.97 14.65
CA THR A 82 5.92 -14.01 15.46
C THR A 82 7.11 -14.44 14.63
N ASN A 83 6.92 -15.37 13.68
CA ASN A 83 7.93 -15.87 12.75
C ASN A 83 7.29 -16.23 11.40
N ILE A 84 8.01 -15.99 10.30
CA ILE A 84 7.58 -16.35 8.93
C ILE A 84 8.79 -16.78 8.10
N ARG A 85 8.60 -17.76 7.21
CA ARG A 85 9.66 -18.22 6.28
C ARG A 85 9.61 -17.39 5.01
N PHE A 86 10.78 -17.14 4.40
CA PHE A 86 10.85 -16.39 3.14
C PHE A 86 9.98 -16.98 2.02
N TYR A 87 9.90 -18.31 1.92
CA TYR A 87 9.06 -19.00 0.92
C TYR A 87 7.58 -18.56 0.99
N SER A 88 7.06 -18.27 2.18
CA SER A 88 5.67 -17.85 2.37
C SER A 88 5.33 -16.48 1.77
N PHE A 89 6.33 -15.68 1.38
CA PHE A 89 6.12 -14.44 0.64
C PHE A 89 6.07 -14.62 -0.89
N TYR A 90 6.48 -15.79 -1.40
CA TYR A 90 6.53 -16.08 -2.84
C TYR A 90 5.35 -16.94 -3.34
N THR A 91 4.62 -17.58 -2.42
CA THR A 91 3.38 -18.35 -2.67
C THR A 91 2.14 -17.53 -2.35
#